data_AF-A0A0V0RN28-F1
#
_entry.id   AF-A0A0V0RN28-F1
#
_cell.length_a   1.000
_cell.length_b   1.000
_cell.length_c   1.000
_cell.angle_alpha   90.00
_cell.angle_beta   90.00
_cell.angle_gamma   90.00
#
_symmetry.space_group_name_H-M   'P 1'
#
loop_
_entity.id
_entity.type
_entity.pdbx_description
1 polymer ?
#
loop_
_entity_poly.entity_id
_entity_poly.type
_entity_poly.pdbx_seq_one_letter_code
_entity_poly.pdbx_strand_id
1 'polypeptide(L)'
;MYYQKEKGFEFRTEARKRDESLRKSANSFGVGLFIVSDIYRSRHQLTDFVLHVDTSSSCSSRKSMKKSISRAFDSAIYLWFLWKRALDQPISGPILQNKL
;
A
#
# COMPACT_ATOMS: atom_id res chain seq x y z
N MET A 1 7.16 6.37 43.29
CA MET A 1 7.61 5.07 42.72
C MET A 1 6.47 4.15 42.27
N TYR A 2 5.27 4.18 42.87
CA TYR A 2 4.13 3.31 42.47
C TYR A 2 3.65 3.51 41.02
N TYR A 3 3.46 4.76 40.58
CA TYR A 3 3.02 5.09 39.21
C TYR A 3 3.92 4.53 38.09
N GLN A 4 5.22 4.40 38.33
CA GLN A 4 6.17 3.86 37.33
C GLN A 4 6.00 2.33 37.20
N LYS A 5 5.70 1.62 38.29
CA LYS A 5 5.41 0.18 38.29
C LYS A 5 4.09 -0.15 37.60
N GLU A 6 3.04 0.63 37.86
CA GLU A 6 1.73 0.44 37.23
C GLU A 6 1.79 0.65 35.71
N LYS A 7 2.45 1.72 35.24
CA LYS A 7 2.65 1.92 33.79
C LYS A 7 3.43 0.79 33.13
N GLY A 8 4.44 0.24 33.82
CA GLY A 8 5.18 -0.92 33.32
C GLY A 8 4.34 -2.18 33.21
N PHE A 9 3.41 -2.40 34.16
CA PHE A 9 2.48 -3.52 34.13
C PHE A 9 1.46 -3.38 32.99
N GLU A 10 0.82 -2.21 32.87
CA GLU A 10 -0.14 -1.90 31.79
C GLU A 10 0.49 -2.04 30.39
N PHE A 11 1.74 -1.58 30.23
CA PHE A 11 2.44 -1.75 28.96
C PHE A 11 2.64 -3.23 28.61
N ARG A 12 2.95 -4.07 29.60
CA ARG A 12 3.21 -5.50 29.42
C ARG A 12 1.93 -6.27 29.10
N THR A 13 0.82 -5.94 29.76
CA THR A 13 -0.49 -6.55 29.46
C THR A 13 -0.94 -6.19 28.04
N GLU A 14 -0.75 -4.94 27.62
CA GLU A 14 -1.11 -4.50 26.27
C GLU A 14 -0.20 -5.09 25.18
N ALA A 15 1.10 -5.26 25.46
CA ALA A 15 2.00 -5.97 24.55
C ALA A 15 1.59 -7.44 24.36
N ARG A 16 1.17 -8.11 25.43
CA ARG A 16 0.71 -9.50 25.39
C ARG A 16 -0.57 -9.66 24.58
N LYS A 17 -1.58 -8.80 24.82
CA LYS A 17 -2.84 -8.81 24.05
C LYS A 17 -2.58 -8.62 22.55
N ARG A 18 -1.65 -7.75 22.19
CA ARG A 18 -1.24 -7.54 20.79
C ARG A 18 -0.58 -8.78 20.18
N ASP A 19 0.34 -9.43 20.89
CA ASP A 19 0.98 -10.67 20.42
C ASP A 19 -0.07 -11.78 20.15
N GLU A 20 -1.01 -11.98 21.07
CA GLU A 20 -2.09 -12.96 20.93
C GLU A 20 -2.98 -12.66 19.71
N SER A 21 -3.30 -11.39 19.46
CA SER A 21 -4.08 -10.95 18.29
C SER A 21 -3.34 -11.18 16.97
N LEU A 22 -2.05 -10.87 16.91
CA LEU A 22 -1.22 -11.11 15.72
C LEU A 22 -1.10 -12.60 15.42
N ARG A 23 -0.91 -13.45 16.45
CA ARG A 23 -0.90 -14.91 16.30
C ARG A 23 -2.23 -15.45 15.80
N LYS A 24 -3.35 -14.96 16.33
CA LYS A 24 -4.68 -15.34 15.87
C LYS A 24 -4.87 -15.03 14.38
N SER A 25 -4.42 -13.84 13.95
CA SER A 25 -4.47 -13.42 12.55
C SER A 25 -3.55 -14.26 11.67
N ALA A 26 -2.32 -14.52 12.12
CA ALA A 26 -1.37 -15.38 11.42
C ALA A 26 -1.97 -16.78 11.15
N ASN A 27 -2.57 -17.38 12.18
CA ASN A 27 -3.19 -18.67 12.09
C ASN A 27 -4.43 -18.67 11.19
N SER A 28 -5.29 -17.64 11.23
CA SER A 28 -6.50 -17.58 10.40
C SER A 28 -6.20 -17.45 8.91
N PHE A 29 -5.10 -16.77 8.56
CA PHE A 29 -4.70 -16.55 7.17
C PHE A 29 -3.61 -17.53 6.69
N GLY A 30 -3.13 -18.44 7.55
CA GLY A 30 -2.08 -19.41 7.20
C GLY A 30 -0.74 -18.75 6.85
N VAL A 31 -0.44 -17.59 7.44
CA VAL A 31 0.78 -16.81 7.18
C VAL A 31 1.69 -16.77 8.39
N GLY A 32 2.99 -16.58 8.17
CA GLY A 32 3.94 -16.45 9.28
C GLY A 32 3.71 -15.18 10.11
N LEU A 33 3.95 -15.25 11.42
CA LEU A 33 3.79 -14.12 12.35
C LEU A 33 4.62 -12.89 11.92
N PHE A 34 5.80 -13.12 11.35
CA PHE A 34 6.66 -12.06 10.82
C PHE A 34 5.96 -11.26 9.70
N ILE A 35 5.25 -11.93 8.79
CA ILE A 35 4.53 -11.29 7.68
C ILE A 35 3.40 -10.41 8.23
N VAL A 36 2.61 -10.92 9.18
CA VAL A 36 1.53 -10.14 9.82
C VAL A 36 2.10 -8.91 10.53
N SER A 37 3.21 -9.08 11.24
CA SER A 37 3.88 -7.96 11.93
C SER A 37 4.40 -6.91 10.94
N ASP A 38 4.96 -7.33 9.81
CA ASP A 38 5.47 -6.42 8.78
C ASP A 38 4.32 -5.63 8.11
N ILE A 39 3.22 -6.31 7.78
CA ILE A 39 1.98 -5.68 7.30
C ILE A 39 1.45 -4.68 8.33
N TYR A 40 1.42 -5.05 9.61
CA TYR A 40 0.93 -4.18 10.69
C TYR A 40 1.82 -2.93 10.86
N ARG A 41 3.14 -3.07 10.68
CA ARG A 41 4.10 -1.96 10.74
C ARG A 41 3.94 -1.01 9.56
N SER A 42 3.64 -1.54 8.37
CA SER A 42 3.44 -0.78 7.13
C SER A 42 1.99 -0.35 6.89
N ARG A 43 1.06 -0.61 7.83
CA ARG A 43 -0.39 -0.39 7.67
C ARG A 43 -0.78 1.00 7.15
N HIS A 44 -0.13 2.06 7.64
CA HIS A 44 -0.43 3.42 7.21
C HIS A 44 -0.07 3.64 5.75
N GLN A 45 1.10 3.15 5.33
CA GLN A 45 1.55 3.24 3.94
C GLN A 45 0.63 2.45 3.00
N LEU A 46 0.16 1.27 3.43
CA LEU A 46 -0.79 0.45 2.69
C LEU A 46 -2.14 1.16 2.53
N THR A 47 -2.68 1.72 3.62
CA THR A 47 -3.94 2.47 3.59
C THR A 47 -3.83 3.72 2.72
N ASP A 48 -2.77 4.52 2.89
CA ASP A 48 -2.52 5.71 2.09
C ASP A 48 -2.40 5.36 0.61
N PHE A 49 -1.72 4.26 0.29
CA PHE A 49 -1.60 3.79 -1.09
C PHE A 49 -2.97 3.45 -1.68
N VAL A 50 -3.80 2.68 -0.97
CA VAL A 50 -5.15 2.30 -1.44
C VAL A 50 -6.05 3.52 -1.65
N LEU A 51 -5.96 4.54 -0.79
CA LEU A 51 -6.72 5.78 -0.93
C LEU A 51 -6.37 6.57 -2.20
N HIS A 52 -5.16 6.40 -2.74
CA HIS A 52 -4.67 7.13 -3.91
C HIS A 52 -4.76 6.34 -5.22
N VAL A 53 -5.23 5.09 -5.21
CA VAL A 53 -5.41 4.30 -6.44
C VAL A 53 -6.81 4.57 -7.02
N ASP A 54 -6.85 5.00 -8.28
CA ASP A 54 -8.06 5.49 -8.98
C ASP A 54 -9.19 4.45 -9.15
N THR A 55 -8.97 3.16 -8.84
CA THR A 55 -10.03 2.14 -8.96
C THR A 55 -9.79 0.96 -8.01
N SER A 56 -10.82 0.53 -7.28
CA SER A 56 -10.75 -0.63 -6.38
C SER A 56 -10.36 -1.93 -7.11
N SER A 57 -10.76 -2.09 -8.37
CA SER A 57 -10.39 -3.23 -9.22
C SER A 57 -8.89 -3.30 -9.50
N SER A 58 -8.21 -2.16 -9.64
CA SER A 58 -6.76 -2.06 -9.89
C SER A 58 -5.90 -2.47 -8.69
N CYS A 59 -6.46 -2.49 -7.49
CA CYS A 59 -5.75 -2.94 -6.28
C CYS A 59 -5.83 -4.46 -6.06
N SER A 60 -6.89 -5.12 -6.58
CA SER A 60 -7.19 -6.53 -6.25
C SER A 60 -6.09 -7.53 -6.64
N SER A 61 -5.40 -7.30 -7.77
CA SER A 61 -4.33 -8.17 -8.28
C SER A 61 -2.93 -7.65 -7.95
N ARG A 62 -2.81 -6.42 -7.44
CA ARG A 62 -1.54 -5.75 -7.21
C ARG A 62 -0.88 -6.26 -5.93
N LYS A 63 0.38 -6.67 -6.02
CA LYS A 63 1.19 -7.17 -4.89
C LYS A 63 2.33 -6.22 -4.46
N SER A 64 2.47 -5.07 -5.13
CA SER A 64 3.55 -4.12 -4.87
C SER A 64 3.06 -2.66 -4.88
N MET A 65 3.54 -1.89 -3.92
CA MET A 65 3.33 -0.43 -3.82
C MET A 65 4.35 0.37 -4.65
N LYS A 66 5.00 -0.23 -5.66
CA LYS A 66 5.98 0.46 -6.50
C LYS A 66 5.35 1.73 -7.08
N LYS A 67 5.90 2.87 -6.67
CA LYS A 67 5.54 4.19 -7.19
C LYS A 67 6.28 4.40 -8.51
N SER A 68 5.69 5.19 -9.39
CA SER A 68 6.40 5.65 -10.58
C SER A 68 7.51 6.62 -10.21
N ILE A 69 8.51 6.71 -11.09
CA ILE A 69 9.69 7.56 -10.88
C ILE A 69 9.29 9.04 -10.87
N SER A 70 8.33 9.43 -11.72
CA SER A 70 7.78 10.79 -11.73
C SER A 70 6.28 10.77 -12.03
N ARG A 71 5.46 10.98 -11.00
CA ARG A 71 4.00 11.11 -11.16
C ARG A 71 3.62 12.26 -12.09
N ALA A 72 4.36 13.38 -12.04
CA ALA A 72 4.08 14.53 -12.89
C ALA A 72 4.29 14.20 -14.38
N PHE A 73 5.33 13.43 -14.67
CA PHE A 73 5.61 12.94 -16.02
C PHE A 73 4.54 11.97 -16.51
N ASP A 74 4.16 10.98 -15.69
CA ASP A 74 3.09 10.05 -16.04
C ASP A 74 1.77 10.77 -16.30
N SER A 75 1.41 11.74 -15.45
CA SER A 75 0.22 12.56 -15.63
C SER A 75 0.26 13.36 -16.93
N ALA A 76 1.41 13.96 -17.26
CA ALA A 76 1.58 14.72 -18.50
C ALA A 76 1.45 13.81 -19.75
N ILE A 77 2.06 12.62 -19.72
CA ILE A 77 1.94 11.64 -20.80
C ILE A 77 0.51 11.14 -20.93
N TYR A 78 -0.16 10.86 -19.82
CA TYR A 78 -1.56 10.43 -19.82
C TYR A 78 -2.48 11.48 -20.42
N LEU A 79 -2.34 12.74 -20.02
CA LEU A 79 -3.10 13.87 -20.59
C LEU A 79 -2.81 14.05 -22.09
N TRP A 80 -1.54 13.98 -22.49
CA TRP A 80 -1.16 14.04 -23.90
C TRP A 80 -1.76 12.89 -24.71
N PHE A 81 -1.75 11.67 -24.18
CA PHE A 81 -2.36 10.50 -24.80
C PHE A 81 -3.87 10.67 -24.94
N LEU A 82 -4.57 11.14 -23.91
CA LEU A 82 -6.00 11.43 -23.96
C LEU A 82 -6.31 12.48 -25.03
N TRP A 83 -5.53 13.57 -25.08
CA TRP A 83 -5.69 14.60 -26.11
C TRP A 83 -5.51 14.04 -27.52
N LYS A 84 -4.53 13.15 -27.72
CA LYS A 84 -4.30 12.49 -29.01
C LYS A 84 -5.41 11.51 -29.39
N ARG A 85 -6.00 10.79 -28.44
CA ARG A 85 -7.20 9.96 -28.69
C ARG A 85 -8.41 10.81 -29.06
N ALA A 86 -8.59 11.97 -28.45
CA ALA A 86 -9.68 12.89 -28.78
C ALA A 86 -9.58 13.47 -30.21
N LEU A 87 -8.38 13.43 -30.80
CA LEU A 87 -8.13 13.80 -32.20
C LEU A 87 -8.22 12.60 -33.16
N ASP A 88 -8.76 11.46 -32.72
CA ASP A 88 -8.83 10.19 -33.45
C ASP A 88 -7.48 9.73 -34.03
N GLN A 89 -6.37 10.10 -33.37
CA GLN A 89 -5.03 9.63 -33.72
C GLN A 89 -4.66 8.42 -32.85
N PRO A 90 -4.77 7.17 -33.35
CA PRO A 90 -4.40 6.00 -32.56
C PRO A 90 -2.88 6.00 -32.30
N ILE A 91 -2.50 6.11 -31.02
CA ILE A 91 -1.11 5.98 -30.58
C ILE A 91 -0.83 4.52 -30.29
N SER A 92 0.13 3.95 -31.03
CA SER A 92 0.62 2.60 -30.77
C SER A 92 1.55 2.58 -29.55
N GLY A 93 1.65 1.42 -28.90
CA GLY A 93 2.56 1.21 -27.76
C GLY A 93 4.00 1.66 -28.01
N PRO A 94 4.62 1.34 -29.17
CA PRO A 94 5.98 1.82 -29.49
C PRO A 94 6.13 3.34 -29.53
N ILE A 95 5.12 4.07 -30.01
CA ILE A 95 5.14 5.54 -30.02
C ILE A 95 5.07 6.09 -28.59
N LEU A 96 4.29 5.44 -27.72
CA LEU A 96 4.20 5.79 -26.31
C LEU A 96 5.52 5.52 -25.58
N GLN A 97 6.20 4.42 -25.89
CA GLN A 97 7.50 4.07 -25.31
C GLN A 97 8.60 5.08 -25.64
N ASN A 98 8.61 5.64 -26.86
CA ASN A 98 9.56 6.70 -27.21
C ASN A 98 9.31 8.03 -26.46
N LYS A 99 8.18 8.16 -25.77
CA LYS A 99 7.82 9.34 -24.98
C LYS A 99 7.98 9.14 -23.47
N LEU A 100 8.14 7.88 -23.02
CA LEU A 100 8.39 7.46 -21.64
C LEU A 100 9.89 7.43 -21.35
#